data_AF-A0A7K3G3Z7-F1
#
_entry.id   AF-A0A7K3G3Z7-F1
#
_cell.length_a   1.000
_cell.length_b   1.000
_cell.length_c   1.000
_cell.angle_alpha   90.00
_cell.angle_beta   90.00
_cell.angle_gamma   90.00
#
_symmetry.space_group_name_H-M   'P 1'
#
loop_
_entity.id
_entity.type
_entity.pdbx_description
1 polymer ?
#
loop_
_entity_poly.entity_id
_entity_poly.type
_entity_poly.pdbx_seq_one_letter_code
_entity_poly.pdbx_strand_id
1 'polypeptide(L)' 'PAGGHGLLGMRERVGALGGTLTTAPRYGGGFRVQAILPVAPRTGEGEGEDT' A
#
# COMPACT_ATOMS: atom_id res chain seq x y z
N PRO A 1 12.95 -3.50 -24.48
CA PRO A 1 12.83 -2.31 -23.60
C PRO A 1 12.28 -2.70 -22.21
N ALA A 2 13.06 -2.54 -21.16
CA ALA A 2 12.62 -2.83 -19.79
C ALA A 2 11.63 -1.75 -19.32
N GLY A 3 10.47 -2.17 -18.81
CA GLY A 3 9.31 -1.32 -18.59
C GLY A 3 9.48 -0.24 -17.52
N GLY A 4 9.18 1.01 -17.87
CA GLY A 4 9.19 2.19 -16.99
C GLY A 4 7.88 2.44 -16.23
N HIS A 5 6.95 1.49 -16.24
CA HIS A 5 5.58 1.71 -15.76
C HIS A 5 5.34 1.22 -14.32
N GLY A 6 6.34 0.65 -13.65
CA GLY A 6 6.17 0.06 -12.32
C GLY A 6 5.65 1.07 -11.28
N LEU A 7 6.27 2.25 -11.19
CA LEU A 7 5.88 3.30 -10.23
C LEU A 7 4.54 3.95 -10.60
N LEU A 8 4.28 4.15 -11.89
CA LEU A 8 3.00 4.66 -12.36
C LEU A 8 1.87 3.70 -11.99
N GLY A 9 2.00 2.42 -12.34
CA GLY A 9 1.01 1.40 -12.00
C GLY A 9 0.83 1.19 -10.50
N MET A 10 1.89 1.36 -9.70
CA MET A 10 1.75 1.36 -8.24
C MET A 10 0.95 2.56 -7.74
N ARG A 11 1.15 3.75 -8.30
CA ARG A 11 0.38 4.95 -7.92
C ARG A 11 -1.09 4.80 -8.27
N GLU A 12 -1.39 4.27 -9.45
CA GLU A 12 -2.76 3.96 -9.90
C GLU A 12 -3.44 3.00 -8.93
N ARG A 13 -2.80 1.87 -8.58
CA ARG A 13 -3.38 0.88 -7.67
C ARG A 13 -3.58 1.41 -6.25
N VAL A 14 -2.60 2.15 -5.72
CA VAL A 14 -2.73 2.74 -4.37
C VAL A 14 -3.84 3.78 -4.33
N GLY A 15 -3.94 4.63 -5.36
CA GLY A 15 -5.03 5.60 -5.49
C GLY A 15 -6.40 4.94 -5.63
N ALA A 16 -6.49 3.84 -6.40
CA ALA A 16 -7.74 3.07 -6.53
C ALA A 16 -8.25 2.50 -5.20
N LEU A 17 -7.35 2.24 -4.25
CA LEU A 17 -7.68 1.79 -2.89
C LEU A 17 -7.87 2.97 -1.89
N GLY A 18 -7.91 4.22 -2.36
CA GLY A 18 -8.02 5.40 -1.50
C GLY A 18 -6.77 5.71 -0.69
N GLY A 19 -5.63 5.14 -1.07
CA GLY A 19 -4.36 5.33 -0.40
C GLY A 19 -3.47 6.42 -1.01
N THR A 20 -2.27 6.55 -0.46
CA THR A 20 -1.23 7.48 -0.95
C THR A 20 0.10 6.77 -1.13
N LEU A 21 0.80 7.07 -2.24
CA LEU A 21 2.12 6.52 -2.57
C LEU A 21 3.19 7.61 -2.61
N THR A 22 4.26 7.41 -1.83
CA THR A 22 5.48 8.24 -1.82
C THR A 22 6.68 7.42 -2.29
N THR A 23 7.49 7.99 -3.17
CA THR A 23 8.68 7.35 -3.75
C THR A 23 9.86 8.31 -3.67
N ALA A 24 11.00 7.86 -3.15
CA ALA A 24 12.18 8.71 -3.01
C ALA A 24 13.48 7.90 -3.02
N PRO A 25 14.60 8.48 -3.50
CA PRO A 25 15.93 7.95 -3.19
C PRO A 25 16.15 7.87 -1.68
N ARG A 26 16.90 6.87 -1.21
CA ARG A 26 17.26 6.74 0.22
C ARG A 26 18.67 7.26 0.44
N TYR A 27 18.86 7.97 1.57
CA TYR A 27 20.20 8.37 2.01
C TYR A 27 21.07 7.13 2.28
N GLY A 28 22.31 7.13 1.78
CA GLY A 28 23.17 5.94 1.78
C GLY A 28 22.94 4.99 0.60
N GLY A 29 22.09 5.38 -0.36
CA GLY A 29 21.82 4.62 -1.58
C GLY A 29 20.52 3.82 -1.54
N GLY A 30 20.12 3.31 -2.70
CA GLY A 30 18.88 2.57 -2.89
C GLY A 30 17.65 3.47 -3.03
N PHE A 31 16.48 2.83 -3.02
CA PHE A 31 15.20 3.47 -3.34
C PHE A 31 14.15 3.07 -2.33
N ARG A 32 13.34 4.04 -1.90
CA ARG A 32 12.20 3.83 -0.99
C ARG A 32 10.90 3.99 -1.75
N VAL A 33 9.99 3.06 -1.52
CA VAL A 33 8.59 3.12 -1.91
C VAL A 33 7.76 2.93 -0.64
N GLN A 34 6.87 3.86 -0.34
CA GLN A 34 5.97 3.82 0.80
C GLN A 34 4.54 3.99 0.33
N ALA A 35 3.68 3.02 0.64
CA ALA A 35 2.24 3.08 0.43
C ALA A 35 1.52 3.15 1.77
N ILE A 36 0.56 4.06 1.88
CA ILE A 36 -0.36 4.18 3.01
C ILE A 36 -1.75 3.84 2.46
N LEU A 37 -2.42 2.86 3.07
CA LEU A 37 -3.73 2.37 2.64
C LEU A 37 -4.72 2.45 3.80
N PRO A 38 -5.97 2.86 3.56
CA PRO A 38 -7.04 2.68 4.53
C PRO A 38 -7.22 1.19 4.86
N VAL A 39 -7.35 0.86 6.14
CA VAL A 39 -7.72 -0.49 6.59
C VAL A 39 -9.20 -0.49 6.95
N ALA A 40 -9.96 -1.43 6.40
CA ALA A 40 -11.29 -1.69 6.91
C ALA A 40 -11.18 -2.22 8.35
N PRO A 41 -12.13 -1.91 9.24
CA PRO A 41 -12.23 -2.62 10.50
C PRO A 41 -12.29 -4.12 10.21
N ARG A 42 -11.59 -4.93 11.01
CA ARG A 42 -11.72 -6.38 10.88
C ARG A 42 -13.17 -6.74 11.19
N THR A 43 -13.92 -7.22 10.20
CA THR A 43 -15.18 -7.91 10.47
C THR A 43 -14.81 -9.20 11.19
N GLY A 44 -15.04 -9.20 12.50
CA GLY A 44 -14.56 -10.19 13.44
C GLY A 44 -14.94 -9.75 14.83
N GLU A 45 -16.24 -9.55 15.03
CA GLU A 45 -16.86 -9.79 16.32
C GLU A 45 -16.47 -11.21 16.72
N GLY A 46 -15.85 -11.34 17.90
CA GLY A 46 -15.80 -12.62 18.58
C GLY A 46 -17.23 -12.97 19.01
N GLU A 47 -18.05 -13.46 18.09
CA GLU A 47 -19.17 -14.33 18.43
C GLU A 47 -18.61 -15.76 18.48
N GLY A 48 -17.76 -15.99 19.47
CA GLY A 48 -17.41 -17.31 19.97
C GLY A 48 -18.14 -17.48 21.29
N GLU A 49 -19.36 -18.00 21.20
CA GLU A 49 -19.96 -18.96 22.13
C GLU A 49 -19.15 -19.23 23.42
N ASP A 50 -19.60 -18.64 24.53
CA ASP A 50 -19.40 -19.24 25.86
C ASP A 50 -20.80 -19.53 26.40
N THR A 51 -21.03 -20.83 26.60
CA THR A 51 -22.27 -21.47 27.06
C THR A 51 -22.56 -21.12 28.52
#